data_AF-A0A4Y9ZIP0-F1
#
_entry.id   AF-A0A4Y9ZIP0-F1
#
_cell.length_a   1.000
_cell.length_b   1.000
_cell.length_c   1.000
_cell.angle_alpha   90.00
_cell.angle_beta   90.00
_cell.angle_gamma   90.00
#
_symmetry.space_group_name_H-M   'P 1'
#
loop_
_entity.id
_entity.type
_entity.pdbx_description
1 polymer ?
#
loop_
_entity_poly.entity_id
_entity_poly.type
_entity_poly.pdbx_seq_one_letter_code
_entity_poly.pdbx_strand_id
1 'polypeptide(L)'
;MATDLSELARLQPPKLSQAVHREECTQCFDNQDNPLGIDVCLTCFNGGCLSTDRHHASTHFEKTGHHFALNVKRRLKPSAQRSDEEEPPAKMTKLAIVEDREEDKYEFVTTLKDWKLDPQNGKELPEASSDPLVKSLVNGVMTSMSSARQSEVKAWEEEILPCEHTLTLEQIVTGPIKASGLAQCNKCDLKENLWLCLTCGSLGCGRAQYGGTGGHGHGLEHYEETSHPVSVKLGTITPEGNADIYCYACNDAKLDPELSAHLANFGINVQTQTKTEKSMTELQIEHNLKFDFSLTDESGKALEPVFGPGLTGLANLGN
;
A
#
# COMPACT_ATOMS: atom_id res chain seq x y z
N MET A 1 -11.82 39.65 14.33
CA MET A 1 -11.18 39.67 13.00
C MET A 1 -11.83 38.56 12.21
N ALA A 2 -12.50 38.89 11.11
CA ALA A 2 -13.18 37.91 10.27
C ALA A 2 -12.13 37.06 9.55
N THR A 3 -12.36 35.75 9.46
CA THR A 3 -11.51 34.82 8.70
C THR A 3 -11.50 35.24 7.23
N ASP A 4 -10.34 35.60 6.70
CA ASP A 4 -10.20 35.95 5.29
C ASP A 4 -10.13 34.67 4.44
N LEU A 5 -11.32 34.12 4.14
CA LEU A 5 -11.48 32.92 3.31
C LEU A 5 -10.94 33.12 1.87
N SER A 6 -10.58 34.35 1.47
CA SER A 6 -10.01 34.61 0.14
C SER A 6 -8.61 34.02 -0.05
N GLU A 7 -7.84 33.87 1.04
CA GLU A 7 -6.52 33.23 0.99
C GLU A 7 -6.63 31.70 0.80
N LEU A 8 -7.68 31.07 1.36
CA LEU A 8 -7.98 29.64 1.11
C LEU A 8 -8.22 29.37 -0.38
N ALA A 9 -8.86 30.30 -1.10
CA ALA A 9 -9.15 30.14 -2.52
C ALA A 9 -7.90 30.05 -3.41
N ARG A 10 -6.72 30.46 -2.89
CA ARG A 10 -5.45 30.35 -3.60
C ARG A 10 -4.78 28.99 -3.43
N LEU A 11 -5.21 28.21 -2.43
CA LEU A 11 -4.68 26.88 -2.18
C LEU A 11 -5.16 25.90 -3.25
N GLN A 12 -4.34 24.89 -3.53
CA GLN A 12 -4.62 23.86 -4.51
C GLN A 12 -4.56 22.50 -3.84
N PRO A 13 -5.39 21.52 -4.28
CA PRO A 13 -5.28 20.14 -3.82
C PRO A 13 -3.88 19.56 -4.11
N PRO A 14 -3.45 18.54 -3.35
CA PRO A 14 -2.17 17.89 -3.58
C PRO A 14 -2.12 17.25 -4.97
N LYS A 15 -0.96 17.38 -5.62
CA LYS A 15 -0.66 16.64 -6.86
C LYS A 15 -0.32 15.19 -6.52
N LEU A 16 -0.50 14.28 -7.49
CA LEU A 16 -0.14 12.86 -7.34
C LEU A 16 1.33 12.64 -6.95
N SER A 17 2.24 13.54 -7.35
CA SER A 17 3.67 13.46 -7.04
C SER A 17 4.05 14.09 -5.68
N GLN A 18 3.11 14.67 -4.95
CA GLN A 18 3.38 15.31 -3.66
C GLN A 18 3.12 14.33 -2.52
N ALA A 19 4.07 14.25 -1.58
CA ALA A 19 3.90 13.51 -0.35
C ALA A 19 2.91 14.25 0.57
N VAL A 20 1.93 13.52 1.10
CA VAL A 20 0.96 14.05 2.05
C VAL A 20 1.12 13.32 3.38
N HIS A 21 1.57 14.06 4.40
CA HIS A 21 1.89 13.53 5.72
C HIS A 21 0.68 13.66 6.66
N ARG A 22 -0.39 12.91 6.36
CA ARG A 22 -1.66 12.97 7.11
C ARG A 22 -1.79 11.98 8.26
N GLU A 23 -0.92 10.98 8.31
CA GLU A 23 -1.01 9.89 9.29
C GLU A 23 -0.17 10.17 10.53
N GLU A 24 1.02 10.75 10.37
CA GLU A 24 1.99 10.97 11.43
C GLU A 24 2.71 12.32 11.27
N CYS A 25 3.17 12.90 12.38
CA CYS A 25 3.99 14.09 12.38
C CYS A 25 5.37 13.82 11.77
N THR A 26 5.86 14.73 10.95
CA THR A 26 7.16 14.59 10.28
C THR A 26 8.39 14.73 11.20
N GLN A 27 8.17 15.00 12.49
CA GLN A 27 9.23 15.22 13.49
C GLN A 27 9.10 14.31 14.73
N CYS A 28 7.99 13.59 14.90
CA CYS A 28 7.78 12.65 16.01
C CYS A 28 6.67 11.65 15.70
N PHE A 29 6.57 10.59 16.49
CA PHE A 29 5.56 9.53 16.34
C PHE A 29 4.13 9.89 16.82
N ASP A 30 3.80 11.18 16.91
CA ASP A 30 2.41 11.56 17.15
C ASP A 30 1.64 11.37 15.84
N ASN A 31 0.47 10.74 15.92
CA ASN A 31 -0.28 10.32 14.74
C ASN A 31 -1.78 10.67 14.83
N GLN A 32 -2.50 10.38 13.75
CA GLN A 32 -3.94 10.65 13.61
C GLN A 32 -4.82 9.87 14.59
N ASP A 33 -4.30 8.82 15.26
CA ASP A 33 -5.03 8.05 16.27
C ASP A 33 -4.97 8.71 17.66
N ASN A 34 -4.06 9.67 17.87
CA ASN A 34 -3.99 10.42 19.11
C ASN A 34 -5.22 11.33 19.30
N PRO A 35 -5.60 11.66 20.56
CA PRO A 35 -6.79 12.49 20.84
C PRO A 35 -6.78 13.87 20.15
N LEU A 36 -5.59 14.44 19.96
CA LEU A 36 -5.38 15.72 19.30
C LEU A 36 -5.31 15.61 17.77
N GLY A 37 -5.06 14.42 17.22
CA GLY A 37 -4.85 14.19 15.79
C GLY A 37 -3.58 14.85 15.26
N ILE A 38 -3.53 15.02 13.93
CA ILE A 38 -2.42 15.64 13.21
C ILE A 38 -2.90 16.79 12.34
N ASP A 39 -2.17 17.90 12.39
CA ASP A 39 -2.42 19.05 11.53
C ASP A 39 -1.60 18.92 10.23
N VAL A 40 -2.29 18.80 9.11
CA VAL A 40 -1.71 18.75 7.77
C VAL A 40 -1.74 20.14 7.17
N CYS A 41 -0.59 20.74 6.91
CA CYS A 41 -0.51 22.05 6.25
C CYS A 41 -1.17 21.99 4.86
N LEU A 42 -2.10 22.90 4.57
CA LEU A 42 -2.80 22.92 3.27
C LEU A 42 -1.99 23.59 2.15
N THR A 43 -0.81 24.13 2.44
CA THR A 43 0.11 24.70 1.45
C THR A 43 1.20 23.72 1.01
N CYS A 44 1.76 22.95 1.95
CA CYS A 44 2.89 22.05 1.68
C CYS A 44 2.67 20.59 2.10
N PHE A 45 1.51 20.27 2.67
CA PHE A 45 1.10 18.91 3.08
C PHE A 45 1.98 18.24 4.13
N ASN A 46 2.77 19.04 4.87
CA ASN A 46 3.53 18.59 6.03
C ASN A 46 2.62 18.34 7.24
N GLY A 47 2.84 17.23 7.96
CA GLY A 47 2.13 16.85 9.18
C GLY A 47 2.82 17.37 10.45
N GLY A 48 2.07 18.06 11.30
CA GLY A 48 2.55 18.60 12.57
C GLY A 48 1.72 18.10 13.76
N CYS A 49 2.38 17.76 14.86
CA CYS A 49 1.70 17.41 16.09
C CYS A 49 1.24 18.64 16.87
N LEU A 50 0.17 18.44 17.64
CA LEU A 50 -0.50 19.45 18.47
C LEU A 50 -0.15 19.32 19.96
N SER A 51 0.76 18.42 20.33
CA SER A 51 1.20 18.27 21.72
C SER A 51 1.77 19.57 22.25
N THR A 52 1.42 19.95 23.48
CA THR A 52 1.96 21.15 24.14
C THR A 52 3.46 21.08 24.40
N ASP A 53 4.02 19.86 24.46
CA ASP A 53 5.44 19.66 24.76
C ASP A 53 6.33 19.79 23.52
N ARG A 54 5.80 19.43 22.33
CA ARG A 54 6.53 19.39 21.06
C ARG A 54 6.10 20.43 20.03
N HIS A 55 4.80 20.76 20.01
CA HIS A 55 4.19 21.88 19.28
C HIS A 55 4.65 22.03 17.81
N HIS A 56 4.88 20.92 17.10
CA HIS A 56 5.46 20.94 15.76
C HIS A 56 4.58 21.64 14.72
N ALA A 57 3.25 21.62 14.88
CA ALA A 57 2.34 22.38 14.02
C ALA A 57 2.48 23.90 14.20
N SER A 58 2.59 24.37 15.44
CA SER A 58 2.83 25.80 15.75
C SER A 58 4.20 26.25 15.22
N THR A 59 5.26 25.47 15.47
CA THR A 59 6.60 25.74 14.96
C THR A 59 6.65 25.75 13.42
N HIS A 60 5.85 24.91 12.76
CA HIS A 60 5.72 24.95 11.29
C HIS A 60 5.16 26.29 10.82
N PHE A 61 4.06 26.76 11.42
CA PHE A 61 3.46 28.05 11.11
C PHE A 61 4.44 29.21 11.33
N GLU A 62 5.14 29.25 12.46
CA GLU A 62 6.12 30.30 12.77
C GLU A 62 7.27 30.39 11.75
N LYS A 63 7.73 29.24 11.23
CA LYS A 63 8.86 29.17 10.30
C LYS A 63 8.47 29.46 8.86
N THR A 64 7.31 28.98 8.41
CA THR A 64 6.91 29.05 7.00
C THR A 64 5.91 30.16 6.71
N GLY A 65 5.18 30.62 7.73
CA GLY A 65 4.01 31.49 7.57
C GLY A 65 2.77 30.76 7.05
N HIS A 66 2.81 29.44 6.82
CA HIS A 66 1.64 28.68 6.40
C HIS A 66 0.67 28.52 7.56
N HIS A 67 -0.46 29.20 7.50
CA HIS A 67 -1.39 29.27 8.63
C HIS A 67 -2.61 28.37 8.50
N PHE A 68 -2.97 27.92 7.29
CA PHE A 68 -4.07 26.98 7.10
C PHE A 68 -3.62 25.53 7.21
N ALA A 69 -4.27 24.78 8.10
CA ALA A 69 -4.03 23.37 8.31
C ALA A 69 -5.35 22.59 8.38
N LEU A 70 -5.31 21.33 7.96
CA LEU A 70 -6.39 20.37 8.15
C LEU A 70 -6.02 19.43 9.28
N ASN A 71 -6.74 19.49 10.38
CA ASN A 71 -6.63 18.50 11.43
C ASN A 71 -7.29 17.19 10.98
N VAL A 72 -6.58 16.07 11.10
CA VAL A 72 -7.05 14.72 10.76
C VAL A 72 -7.00 13.86 12.02
N LYS A 73 -8.15 13.26 12.35
CA LYS A 73 -8.30 12.30 13.44
C LYS A 73 -8.94 11.02 12.91
N ARG A 74 -8.36 9.88 13.26
CA ARG A 74 -8.92 8.57 12.95
C ARG A 74 -9.46 7.95 14.24
N ARG A 75 -10.67 7.42 14.20
CA ARG A 75 -11.33 6.73 15.31
C ARG A 75 -11.86 5.40 14.83
N LEU A 76 -11.77 4.37 15.67
CA LEU A 76 -12.42 3.10 15.37
C LEU A 76 -13.93 3.30 15.38
N LYS A 77 -14.64 2.88 14.34
CA LYS A 77 -16.10 2.91 14.34
C LYS A 77 -16.62 2.02 15.47
N PRO A 78 -17.68 2.42 16.18
CA PRO A 78 -18.34 1.52 17.10
C PRO A 78 -18.85 0.31 16.33
N SER A 79 -18.19 -0.84 16.51
CA SER A 79 -18.72 -2.11 16.02
C SER A 79 -20.01 -2.39 16.78
N ALA A 80 -21.10 -2.72 16.07
CA ALA A 80 -22.36 -3.16 16.67
C ALA A 80 -22.24 -4.52 17.42
N GLN A 81 -21.02 -5.03 17.67
CA GLN A 81 -20.74 -6.36 18.22
C GLN A 81 -19.60 -6.40 19.26
N ARG A 82 -19.35 -5.33 20.02
CA ARG A 82 -18.50 -5.44 21.22
C ARG A 82 -19.18 -4.79 22.43
N SER A 83 -19.78 -5.61 23.29
CA SER A 83 -19.99 -5.27 24.69
C SER A 83 -18.65 -5.38 25.42
N ASP A 84 -18.34 -4.41 26.28
CA ASP A 84 -17.05 -4.19 26.96
C ASP A 84 -16.57 -5.30 27.93
N GLU A 85 -17.10 -6.53 27.83
CA GLU A 85 -16.80 -7.63 28.79
C GLU A 85 -16.27 -8.94 28.16
N GLU A 86 -15.99 -9.02 26.85
CA GLU A 86 -15.40 -10.23 26.26
C GLU A 86 -13.90 -10.06 25.93
N GLU A 87 -13.08 -10.93 26.54
CA GLU A 87 -11.68 -11.17 26.15
C GLU A 87 -11.56 -11.35 24.63
N PRO A 88 -10.45 -10.90 24.00
CA PRO A 88 -10.29 -10.97 22.56
C PRO A 88 -10.48 -12.41 22.07
N PRO A 89 -11.40 -12.67 21.13
CA PRO A 89 -11.74 -14.04 20.77
C PRO A 89 -10.54 -14.73 20.12
N ALA A 90 -10.15 -15.85 20.72
CA ALA A 90 -9.22 -16.77 20.10
C ALA A 90 -9.81 -17.29 18.78
N LYS A 91 -9.08 -17.04 17.69
CA LYS A 91 -9.24 -17.63 16.34
C LYS A 91 -10.42 -17.10 15.50
N MET A 92 -10.10 -16.14 14.64
CA MET A 92 -10.89 -15.87 13.44
C MET A 92 -10.58 -16.94 12.36
N THR A 93 -11.22 -18.11 12.49
CA THR A 93 -11.34 -19.08 11.39
C THR A 93 -12.49 -18.70 10.47
N LYS A 94 -12.25 -17.80 9.50
CA LYS A 94 -12.99 -17.81 8.22
C LYS A 94 -12.27 -16.96 7.17
N LEU A 95 -11.59 -17.65 6.28
CA LEU A 95 -11.01 -17.12 5.05
C LEU A 95 -12.13 -16.69 4.09
N ALA A 96 -12.58 -15.45 4.25
CA ALA A 96 -13.09 -14.66 3.15
C ALA A 96 -12.22 -13.41 3.14
N ILE A 97 -11.37 -13.26 2.14
CA ILE A 97 -10.63 -12.02 1.91
C ILE A 97 -11.67 -11.01 1.41
N VAL A 98 -12.43 -10.43 2.32
CA VAL A 98 -13.05 -9.13 2.07
C VAL A 98 -11.88 -8.15 2.16
N GLU A 99 -11.64 -7.38 1.10
CA GLU A 99 -10.74 -6.23 1.17
C GLU A 99 -11.19 -5.36 2.34
N ASP A 100 -10.47 -5.44 3.45
CA ASP A 100 -10.84 -4.79 4.68
C ASP A 100 -10.41 -3.32 4.55
N ARG A 101 -11.25 -2.50 3.91
CA ARG A 101 -10.95 -1.10 3.66
C ARG A 101 -10.89 -0.37 5.00
N GLU A 102 -9.90 0.49 5.20
CA GLU A 102 -9.82 1.30 6.42
C GLU A 102 -11.11 2.09 6.66
N GLU A 103 -11.77 2.50 5.59
CA GLU A 103 -13.07 3.17 5.57
C GLU A 103 -14.19 2.34 6.23
N ASP A 104 -14.07 1.02 6.28
CA ASP A 104 -15.05 0.12 6.90
C ASP A 104 -14.83 0.03 8.42
N LYS A 105 -13.58 0.13 8.88
CA LYS A 105 -13.18 0.03 10.29
C LYS A 105 -13.15 1.36 11.01
N TYR A 106 -12.77 2.42 10.31
CA TYR A 106 -12.41 3.69 10.91
C TYR A 106 -13.28 4.83 10.38
N GLU A 107 -13.62 5.74 11.28
CA GLU A 107 -14.18 7.03 11.00
C GLU A 107 -13.06 8.08 11.01
N PHE A 108 -13.02 8.91 9.98
CA PHE A 108 -12.11 10.03 9.91
C PHE A 108 -12.85 11.34 10.19
N VAL A 109 -12.43 12.04 11.24
CA VAL A 109 -12.91 13.37 11.57
C VAL A 109 -11.88 14.38 11.10
N THR A 110 -12.32 15.32 10.27
CA THR A 110 -11.46 16.37 9.75
C THR A 110 -11.95 17.75 10.18
N THR A 111 -11.03 18.66 10.50
CA THR A 111 -11.39 20.02 10.95
C THR A 111 -10.40 21.03 10.41
N LEU A 112 -10.89 22.04 9.70
CA LEU A 112 -10.06 23.13 9.21
C LEU A 112 -9.62 24.04 10.37
N LYS A 113 -8.34 24.41 10.38
CA LYS A 113 -7.75 25.32 11.35
C LYS A 113 -7.00 26.48 10.69
N ASP A 114 -7.00 27.61 11.38
CA ASP A 114 -6.20 28.80 11.06
C ASP A 114 -5.31 29.18 12.26
N TRP A 115 -4.00 28.97 12.08
CA TRP A 115 -2.95 29.27 13.06
C TRP A 115 -2.67 30.76 13.20
N LYS A 116 -3.12 31.60 12.26
CA LYS A 116 -2.97 33.06 12.38
C LYS A 116 -3.94 33.64 13.42
N LEU A 117 -5.11 33.03 13.58
CA LEU A 117 -6.15 33.46 14.52
C LEU A 117 -5.90 32.95 15.96
N ASP A 118 -5.24 31.81 16.10
CA ASP A 118 -4.75 31.28 17.37
C ASP A 118 -3.41 30.55 17.13
N PRO A 119 -2.26 31.26 17.30
CA PRO A 119 -0.94 30.68 17.10
C PRO A 119 -0.57 29.56 18.07
N GLN A 120 -1.29 29.42 19.18
CA GLN A 120 -0.98 28.45 20.21
C GLN A 120 -1.66 27.11 19.96
N ASN A 121 -2.92 27.11 19.50
CA ASN A 121 -3.70 25.86 19.32
C ASN A 121 -4.28 25.65 17.91
N GLY A 122 -4.19 26.66 17.05
CA GLY A 122 -4.86 26.71 15.75
C GLY A 122 -6.37 26.88 15.92
N LYS A 123 -6.93 28.00 15.45
CA LYS A 123 -8.37 28.28 15.61
C LYS A 123 -9.17 27.39 14.67
N GLU A 124 -10.06 26.57 15.22
CA GLU A 124 -10.97 25.75 14.41
C GLU A 124 -12.00 26.61 13.67
N LEU A 125 -12.24 26.26 12.40
CA LEU A 125 -13.13 26.94 11.47
C LEU A 125 -14.21 25.98 10.94
N PRO A 126 -15.11 25.46 11.79
CA PRO A 126 -16.10 24.46 11.38
C PRO A 126 -17.06 24.97 10.31
N GLU A 127 -17.38 26.27 10.30
CA GLU A 127 -18.31 26.87 9.34
C GLU A 127 -17.74 26.87 7.90
N ALA A 128 -16.42 27.01 7.77
CA ALA A 128 -15.72 26.99 6.49
C ALA A 128 -15.65 25.59 5.86
N SER A 129 -15.81 24.52 6.65
CA SER A 129 -15.86 23.13 6.16
C SER A 129 -17.04 22.87 5.21
N SER A 130 -18.07 23.73 5.23
CA SER A 130 -19.21 23.64 4.32
C SER A 130 -18.91 24.15 2.91
N ASP A 131 -17.87 24.97 2.74
CA ASP A 131 -17.46 25.59 1.48
C ASP A 131 -17.01 24.52 0.45
N PRO A 132 -17.51 24.57 -0.80
CA PRO A 132 -17.11 23.64 -1.86
C PRO A 132 -15.60 23.56 -2.11
N LEU A 133 -14.89 24.69 -2.00
CA LEU A 133 -13.45 24.75 -2.23
C LEU A 133 -12.69 24.03 -1.10
N VAL A 134 -13.11 24.25 0.16
CA VAL A 134 -12.54 23.55 1.31
C VAL A 134 -12.80 22.05 1.21
N LYS A 135 -14.02 21.63 0.82
CA LYS A 135 -14.34 20.22 0.60
C LYS A 135 -13.44 19.57 -0.46
N SER A 136 -13.14 20.30 -1.54
CA SER A 136 -12.22 19.82 -2.59
C SER A 136 -10.80 19.62 -2.06
N LEU A 137 -10.29 20.57 -1.28
CA LEU A 137 -8.96 20.46 -0.63
C LEU A 137 -8.91 19.28 0.36
N VAL A 138 -9.91 19.17 1.23
CA VAL A 138 -10.03 18.07 2.20
C VAL A 138 -10.08 16.72 1.47
N ASN A 139 -10.88 16.61 0.42
CA ASN A 139 -10.95 15.40 -0.39
C ASN A 139 -9.60 15.06 -1.03
N GLY A 140 -8.90 16.05 -1.60
CA GLY A 140 -7.56 15.84 -2.17
C GLY A 140 -6.55 15.32 -1.14
N VAL A 141 -6.54 15.88 0.07
CA VAL A 141 -5.69 15.39 1.17
C VAL A 141 -6.08 13.96 1.57
N MET A 142 -7.38 13.68 1.73
CA MET A 142 -7.87 12.38 2.22
C MET A 142 -7.83 11.25 1.19
N THR A 143 -7.79 11.56 -0.11
CA THR A 143 -7.67 10.56 -1.19
C THR A 143 -6.25 10.42 -1.71
N SER A 144 -5.36 11.37 -1.42
CA SER A 144 -3.95 11.22 -1.73
C SER A 144 -3.34 10.00 -1.03
N MET A 145 -2.44 9.33 -1.73
CA MET A 145 -1.59 8.29 -1.14
C MET A 145 -0.75 8.93 -0.04
N SER A 146 -0.88 8.42 1.18
CA SER A 146 -0.10 8.94 2.31
C SER A 146 1.39 8.72 2.11
N SER A 147 2.20 9.59 2.71
CA SER A 147 3.66 9.45 2.63
C SER A 147 4.16 8.11 3.19
N ALA A 148 3.53 7.56 4.23
CA ALA A 148 3.94 6.27 4.79
C ALA A 148 3.68 5.16 3.77
N ARG A 149 2.48 5.10 3.17
CA ARG A 149 2.16 4.12 2.13
C ARG A 149 3.02 4.27 0.87
N GLN A 150 3.35 5.49 0.46
CA GLN A 150 4.31 5.73 -0.63
C GLN A 150 5.72 5.23 -0.26
N SER A 151 6.16 5.45 0.98
CA SER A 151 7.48 5.02 1.45
C SER A 151 7.56 3.52 1.67
N GLU A 152 6.49 2.87 2.13
CA GLU A 152 6.38 1.42 2.20
C GLU A 152 6.48 0.83 0.79
N VAL A 153 5.63 1.25 -0.15
CA VAL A 153 5.71 0.77 -1.54
C VAL A 153 7.13 0.91 -2.10
N LYS A 154 7.78 2.06 -1.86
CA LYS A 154 9.13 2.34 -2.33
C LYS A 154 10.25 1.60 -1.57
N ALA A 155 10.09 1.33 -0.28
CA ALA A 155 11.06 0.58 0.52
C ALA A 155 11.02 -0.92 0.20
N TRP A 156 9.90 -1.38 -0.37
CA TRP A 156 9.68 -2.74 -0.85
C TRP A 156 9.95 -2.91 -2.35
N GLU A 157 10.09 -1.83 -3.10
CA GLU A 157 10.71 -1.84 -4.42
C GLU A 157 12.21 -2.09 -4.23
N GLU A 158 12.61 -3.36 -4.02
CA GLU A 158 13.90 -3.80 -4.53
C GLU A 158 14.00 -3.27 -5.98
N GLU A 159 15.12 -2.64 -6.38
CA GLU A 159 15.27 -2.18 -7.75
C GLU A 159 15.24 -3.41 -8.69
N ILE A 160 14.04 -3.76 -9.15
CA ILE A 160 13.81 -4.84 -10.09
C ILE A 160 14.31 -4.33 -11.44
N LEU A 161 15.54 -4.70 -11.77
CA LEU A 161 16.18 -4.32 -13.03
C LEU A 161 15.90 -5.35 -14.13
N PRO A 162 15.94 -4.94 -15.41
CA PRO A 162 16.02 -5.88 -16.52
C PRO A 162 17.25 -6.78 -16.44
N CYS A 163 17.17 -7.98 -16.98
CA CYS A 163 18.33 -8.85 -17.21
C CYS A 163 18.55 -9.07 -18.71
N GLU A 164 19.67 -9.70 -19.07
CA GLU A 164 19.94 -10.06 -20.46
C GLU A 164 18.77 -10.84 -21.09
N HIS A 165 18.15 -11.76 -20.34
CA HIS A 165 17.07 -12.61 -20.83
C HIS A 165 15.77 -11.86 -21.13
N THR A 166 15.49 -10.74 -20.46
CA THR A 166 14.33 -9.90 -20.79
C THR A 166 14.64 -8.96 -21.95
N LEU A 167 15.87 -8.45 -22.02
CA LEU A 167 16.32 -7.53 -23.09
C LEU A 167 16.52 -8.21 -24.44
N THR A 168 16.93 -9.48 -24.45
CA THR A 168 17.20 -10.25 -25.68
C THR A 168 16.21 -11.39 -25.86
N LEU A 169 14.99 -11.24 -25.34
CA LEU A 169 13.97 -12.27 -25.40
C LEU A 169 13.54 -12.53 -26.85
N GLU A 170 13.71 -13.76 -27.32
CA GLU A 170 13.17 -14.20 -28.61
C GLU A 170 11.89 -15.03 -28.38
N GLN A 171 10.82 -14.70 -29.11
CA GLN A 171 9.53 -15.37 -28.96
C GLN A 171 9.26 -16.34 -30.11
N ILE A 172 9.01 -17.61 -29.75
CA ILE A 172 8.56 -18.70 -30.62
C ILE A 172 7.05 -18.84 -30.43
N VAL A 173 6.31 -17.84 -30.91
CA VAL A 173 4.86 -17.74 -30.67
C VAL A 173 4.12 -18.90 -31.35
N THR A 174 3.45 -19.74 -30.55
CA THR A 174 2.67 -20.87 -31.07
C THR A 174 1.22 -20.51 -31.40
N GLY A 175 0.76 -19.31 -31.05
CA GLY A 175 -0.58 -18.80 -31.32
C GLY A 175 -1.12 -17.89 -30.20
N PRO A 176 -2.33 -17.33 -30.38
CA PRO A 176 -2.97 -16.48 -29.38
C PRO A 176 -3.36 -17.29 -28.15
N ILE A 177 -3.24 -16.67 -26.98
CA ILE A 177 -3.58 -17.31 -25.70
C ILE A 177 -5.05 -17.04 -25.37
N LYS A 178 -5.67 -17.99 -24.67
CA LYS A 178 -7.05 -17.82 -24.19
C LYS A 178 -7.13 -16.60 -23.27
N ALA A 179 -8.22 -15.84 -23.39
CA ALA A 179 -8.47 -14.68 -22.54
C ALA A 179 -8.39 -15.04 -21.04
N SER A 180 -8.06 -14.06 -20.20
CA SER A 180 -7.72 -14.23 -18.77
C SER A 180 -8.74 -15.03 -17.93
N GLY A 181 -10.02 -15.12 -18.33
CA GLY A 181 -11.05 -15.93 -17.64
C GLY A 181 -11.15 -17.40 -18.10
N LEU A 182 -10.42 -17.78 -19.14
CA LEU A 182 -10.37 -19.13 -19.73
C LEU A 182 -8.96 -19.74 -19.65
N ALA A 183 -8.01 -19.01 -19.05
CA ALA A 183 -6.65 -19.48 -18.82
C ALA A 183 -6.64 -20.56 -17.72
N GLN A 184 -5.87 -21.61 -17.96
CA GLN A 184 -5.71 -22.74 -17.06
C GLN A 184 -4.28 -23.27 -17.24
N CYS A 185 -3.70 -23.84 -16.18
CA CYS A 185 -2.42 -24.51 -16.28
C CYS A 185 -2.48 -25.67 -17.27
N ASN A 186 -1.44 -25.84 -18.09
CA ASN A 186 -1.36 -26.92 -19.07
C ASN A 186 -1.21 -28.32 -18.44
N LYS A 187 -0.75 -28.41 -17.18
CA LYS A 187 -0.46 -29.66 -16.49
C LYS A 187 -1.41 -29.96 -15.30
N CYS A 188 -2.27 -29.02 -14.90
CA CYS A 188 -3.26 -29.26 -13.84
C CYS A 188 -4.47 -28.31 -13.91
N ASP A 189 -5.46 -28.51 -13.02
CA ASP A 189 -6.72 -27.79 -13.09
C ASP A 189 -6.72 -26.35 -12.53
N LEU A 190 -5.56 -25.83 -12.12
CA LEU A 190 -5.44 -24.49 -11.53
C LEU A 190 -5.73 -23.40 -12.56
N LYS A 191 -6.51 -22.39 -12.14
CA LYS A 191 -6.91 -21.22 -12.94
C LYS A 191 -6.36 -19.90 -12.37
N GLU A 192 -5.71 -19.97 -11.22
CA GLU A 192 -5.12 -18.85 -10.49
C GLU A 192 -3.62 -19.10 -10.33
N ASN A 193 -2.86 -18.05 -10.03
CA ASN A 193 -1.39 -18.09 -9.93
C ASN A 193 -0.75 -18.68 -11.21
N LEU A 194 -1.21 -18.20 -12.36
CA LEU A 194 -0.75 -18.65 -13.68
C LEU A 194 0.40 -17.78 -14.20
N TRP A 195 1.45 -18.46 -14.63
CA TRP A 195 2.67 -17.89 -15.19
C TRP A 195 2.74 -18.23 -16.67
N LEU A 196 2.78 -17.19 -17.49
CA LEU A 196 2.89 -17.24 -18.93
C LEU A 196 4.36 -17.15 -19.33
N CYS A 197 4.87 -18.20 -19.96
CA CYS A 197 6.19 -18.19 -20.58
C CYS A 197 6.23 -17.19 -21.73
N LEU A 198 7.08 -16.15 -21.63
CA LEU A 198 7.17 -15.12 -22.66
C LEU A 198 7.86 -15.61 -23.93
N THR A 199 8.59 -16.72 -23.90
CA THR A 199 9.22 -17.31 -25.09
C THR A 199 8.19 -18.02 -25.98
N CYS A 200 7.31 -18.87 -25.44
CA CYS A 200 6.48 -19.75 -26.28
C CYS A 200 4.98 -19.69 -25.99
N GLY A 201 4.55 -18.99 -24.96
CA GLY A 201 3.13 -18.89 -24.61
C GLY A 201 2.59 -20.03 -23.72
N SER A 202 3.46 -20.90 -23.21
CA SER A 202 3.06 -21.98 -22.29
C SER A 202 2.56 -21.41 -20.95
N LEU A 203 1.48 -21.99 -20.41
CA LEU A 203 0.87 -21.60 -19.13
C LEU A 203 1.15 -22.65 -18.05
N GLY A 204 1.95 -22.27 -17.06
CA GLY A 204 2.26 -23.07 -15.87
C GLY A 204 1.69 -22.45 -14.60
N CYS A 205 1.25 -23.25 -13.64
CA CYS A 205 0.94 -22.73 -12.31
C CYS A 205 2.24 -22.41 -11.54
N GLY A 206 2.15 -21.43 -10.64
CA GLY A 206 3.25 -21.01 -9.78
C GLY A 206 3.71 -22.10 -8.83
N ARG A 207 4.81 -21.84 -8.12
CA ARG A 207 5.33 -22.75 -7.09
C ARG A 207 4.38 -22.82 -5.89
N ALA A 208 4.45 -23.90 -5.12
CA ALA A 208 3.77 -23.99 -3.84
C ALA A 208 4.33 -22.92 -2.88
N GLN A 209 3.47 -22.06 -2.35
CA GLN A 209 3.83 -21.07 -1.34
C GLN A 209 3.15 -21.39 -0.01
N TYR A 210 3.85 -21.19 1.10
CA TYR A 210 3.32 -21.41 2.44
C TYR A 210 2.31 -20.28 2.77
N GLY A 211 1.04 -20.64 3.03
CA GLY A 211 0.00 -19.66 3.41
C GLY A 211 -0.61 -18.80 2.29
N GLY A 212 -0.35 -19.13 1.01
CA GLY A 212 -0.86 -18.40 -0.17
C GLY A 212 -1.73 -19.24 -1.13
N THR A 213 -2.04 -18.67 -2.31
CA THR A 213 -2.77 -19.35 -3.40
C THR A 213 -2.01 -20.59 -3.87
N GLY A 214 -2.74 -21.65 -4.21
CA GLY A 214 -2.16 -22.94 -4.61
C GLY A 214 -1.21 -22.85 -5.81
N GLY A 215 -0.29 -23.81 -5.92
CA GLY A 215 0.67 -23.91 -7.01
C GLY A 215 1.46 -25.21 -6.93
N HIS A 216 1.73 -25.83 -8.08
CA HIS A 216 2.48 -27.10 -8.17
C HIS A 216 3.85 -26.93 -8.86
N GLY A 217 4.20 -25.71 -9.26
CA GLY A 217 5.50 -25.41 -9.86
C GLY A 217 5.63 -25.76 -11.35
N HIS A 218 4.53 -25.98 -12.07
CA HIS A 218 4.59 -26.33 -13.49
C HIS A 218 5.22 -25.25 -14.38
N GLY A 219 5.24 -23.98 -13.94
CA GLY A 219 6.01 -22.93 -14.63
C GLY A 219 7.53 -23.15 -14.54
N LEU A 220 8.02 -23.64 -13.39
CA LEU A 220 9.43 -24.01 -13.21
C LEU A 220 9.76 -25.28 -13.99
N GLU A 221 8.91 -26.30 -13.91
CA GLU A 221 9.10 -27.54 -14.66
C GLU A 221 9.17 -27.28 -16.18
N HIS A 222 8.31 -26.37 -16.69
CA HIS A 222 8.38 -25.91 -18.08
C HIS A 222 9.74 -25.30 -18.42
N TYR A 223 10.30 -24.47 -17.55
CA TYR A 223 11.66 -23.95 -17.72
C TYR A 223 12.71 -25.05 -17.71
N GLU A 224 12.63 -26.03 -16.81
CA GLU A 224 13.58 -27.15 -16.75
C GLU A 224 13.54 -28.01 -18.02
N GLU A 225 12.36 -28.18 -18.64
CA GLU A 225 12.18 -28.94 -19.87
C GLU A 225 12.62 -28.19 -21.14
N THR A 226 12.45 -26.86 -21.18
CA THR A 226 12.59 -26.05 -22.41
C THR A 226 13.71 -25.03 -22.39
N SER A 227 14.23 -24.73 -21.19
CA SER A 227 15.16 -23.61 -20.92
C SER A 227 14.61 -22.22 -21.30
N HIS A 228 13.29 -22.04 -21.38
CA HIS A 228 12.68 -20.73 -21.64
C HIS A 228 12.72 -19.85 -20.38
N PRO A 229 13.55 -18.79 -20.34
CA PRO A 229 14.01 -18.22 -19.08
C PRO A 229 13.01 -17.30 -18.39
N VAL A 230 12.07 -16.69 -19.12
CA VAL A 230 11.24 -15.59 -18.60
C VAL A 230 9.76 -15.95 -18.65
N SER A 231 9.07 -15.71 -17.54
CA SER A 231 7.61 -15.81 -17.44
C SER A 231 7.00 -14.59 -16.74
N VAL A 232 5.77 -14.25 -17.13
CA VAL A 232 4.95 -13.18 -16.53
C VAL A 232 3.74 -13.75 -15.79
N LYS A 233 3.39 -13.20 -14.63
CA LYS A 233 2.22 -13.63 -13.86
C LYS A 233 0.96 -12.93 -14.37
N LEU A 234 0.03 -13.70 -14.95
CA LEU A 234 -1.13 -13.16 -15.67
C LEU A 234 -2.00 -12.21 -14.83
N GLY A 235 -2.29 -12.58 -13.58
CA GLY A 235 -3.17 -11.79 -12.71
C GLY A 235 -2.59 -10.44 -12.26
N THR A 236 -1.34 -10.15 -12.58
CA THR A 236 -0.63 -8.93 -12.13
C THR A 236 -0.46 -7.88 -13.22
N ILE A 237 -0.87 -8.18 -14.45
CA ILE A 237 -0.73 -7.28 -15.59
C ILE A 237 -1.63 -6.05 -15.41
N THR A 238 -1.05 -4.86 -15.52
CA THR A 238 -1.76 -3.57 -15.43
C THR A 238 -1.91 -2.90 -16.80
N PRO A 239 -2.88 -1.97 -16.97
CA PRO A 239 -3.05 -1.19 -18.20
C PRO A 239 -1.81 -0.42 -18.66
N GLU A 240 -0.94 -0.04 -17.71
CA GLU A 240 0.28 0.71 -17.93
C GLU A 240 1.41 -0.16 -18.49
N GLY A 241 1.20 -1.48 -18.62
CA GLY A 241 2.21 -2.41 -19.13
C GLY A 241 3.19 -2.88 -18.07
N ASN A 242 2.81 -2.86 -16.79
CA ASN A 242 3.58 -3.44 -15.69
C ASN A 242 2.99 -4.81 -15.31
N ALA A 243 3.84 -5.74 -14.89
CA ALA A 243 3.44 -7.04 -14.34
C ALA A 243 4.58 -7.66 -13.55
N ASP A 244 4.29 -8.68 -12.74
CA ASP A 244 5.35 -9.48 -12.13
C ASP A 244 6.00 -10.38 -13.19
N ILE A 245 7.29 -10.22 -13.36
CA ILE A 245 8.10 -11.00 -14.27
C ILE A 245 9.17 -11.72 -13.47
N TYR A 246 9.31 -13.02 -13.75
CA TYR A 246 10.30 -13.86 -13.12
C TYR A 246 11.21 -14.47 -14.17
N CYS A 247 12.51 -14.32 -13.95
CA CYS A 247 13.53 -14.98 -14.76
C CYS A 247 14.04 -16.21 -14.01
N TYR A 248 13.70 -17.40 -14.49
CA TYR A 248 14.16 -18.66 -13.91
C TYR A 248 15.67 -18.87 -14.04
N ALA A 249 16.30 -18.34 -15.09
CA ALA A 249 17.75 -18.40 -15.28
C ALA A 249 18.52 -17.53 -14.26
N CYS A 250 18.00 -16.33 -13.95
CA CYS A 250 18.55 -15.48 -12.89
C CYS A 250 18.06 -15.91 -11.49
N ASN A 251 17.03 -16.78 -11.43
CA ASN A 251 16.30 -17.14 -10.23
C ASN A 251 15.82 -15.92 -9.43
N ASP A 252 15.31 -14.91 -10.14
CA ASP A 252 15.02 -13.60 -9.57
C ASP A 252 13.89 -12.87 -10.33
N ALA A 253 13.22 -11.93 -9.65
CA ALA A 253 12.28 -11.01 -10.26
C ALA A 253 13.03 -10.03 -11.16
N LYS A 254 12.46 -9.74 -12.34
CA LYS A 254 13.09 -8.86 -13.34
C LYS A 254 12.08 -7.93 -13.97
N LEU A 255 12.57 -6.90 -14.65
CA LEU A 255 11.74 -6.00 -15.45
C LEU A 255 11.92 -6.33 -16.93
N ASP A 256 10.85 -6.17 -17.68
CA ASP A 256 10.86 -6.27 -19.14
C ASP A 256 10.40 -4.94 -19.73
N PRO A 257 11.33 -4.13 -20.26
CA PRO A 257 11.00 -2.83 -20.85
C PRO A 257 10.03 -2.94 -22.02
N GLU A 258 9.99 -4.10 -22.70
CA GLU A 258 9.20 -4.35 -23.90
C GLU A 258 8.01 -5.29 -23.62
N LEU A 259 7.59 -5.41 -22.35
CA LEU A 259 6.52 -6.32 -21.93
C LEU A 259 5.25 -6.17 -22.78
N SER A 260 4.85 -4.94 -23.08
CA SER A 260 3.65 -4.67 -23.89
C SER A 260 3.76 -5.26 -25.30
N ALA A 261 4.94 -5.21 -25.91
CA ALA A 261 5.19 -5.81 -27.22
C ALA A 261 5.20 -7.35 -27.13
N HIS A 262 5.86 -7.90 -26.12
CA HIS A 262 5.91 -9.34 -25.89
C HIS A 262 4.52 -9.95 -25.63
N LEU A 263 3.66 -9.26 -24.88
CA LEU A 263 2.28 -9.68 -24.63
C LEU A 263 1.39 -9.55 -25.87
N ALA A 264 1.57 -8.50 -26.67
CA ALA A 264 0.81 -8.30 -27.90
C ALA A 264 0.99 -9.45 -28.90
N ASN A 265 2.18 -10.06 -28.95
CA ASN A 265 2.47 -11.23 -29.78
C ASN A 265 1.63 -12.46 -29.41
N PHE A 266 1.19 -12.57 -28.15
CA PHE A 266 0.25 -13.60 -27.69
C PHE A 266 -1.22 -13.19 -27.79
N GLY A 267 -1.51 -12.02 -28.37
CA GLY A 267 -2.86 -11.47 -28.49
C GLY A 267 -3.37 -10.82 -27.20
N ILE A 268 -2.49 -10.50 -26.24
CA ILE A 268 -2.86 -9.85 -24.98
C ILE A 268 -2.65 -8.34 -25.14
N ASN A 269 -3.76 -7.58 -25.10
CA ASN A 269 -3.70 -6.13 -25.01
C ASN A 269 -3.61 -5.70 -23.55
N VAL A 270 -2.50 -5.07 -23.15
CA VAL A 270 -2.26 -4.59 -21.78
C VAL A 270 -3.33 -3.59 -21.33
N GLN A 271 -3.80 -2.70 -22.22
CA GLN A 271 -4.75 -1.64 -21.87
C GLN A 271 -6.13 -2.17 -21.43
N THR A 272 -6.45 -3.41 -21.79
CA THR A 272 -7.71 -4.06 -21.40
C THR A 272 -7.54 -4.98 -20.20
N GLN A 273 -6.33 -5.11 -19.64
CA GLN A 273 -6.09 -5.93 -18.46
C GLN A 273 -6.46 -5.15 -17.20
N THR A 274 -6.95 -5.89 -16.21
CA THR A 274 -7.14 -5.39 -14.85
C THR A 274 -6.37 -6.31 -13.94
N LYS A 275 -5.59 -5.75 -13.01
CA LYS A 275 -4.91 -6.53 -11.98
C LYS A 275 -5.96 -7.31 -11.16
N THR A 276 -5.90 -8.63 -11.18
CA THR A 276 -6.84 -9.53 -10.47
C THR A 276 -6.19 -10.32 -9.35
N GLU A 277 -4.87 -10.35 -9.29
CA GLU A 277 -4.10 -11.05 -8.26
C GLU A 277 -3.09 -10.10 -7.60
N LYS A 278 -2.75 -10.42 -6.35
CA LYS A 278 -1.66 -9.74 -5.64
C LYS A 278 -0.33 -10.01 -6.34
N SER A 279 0.51 -8.98 -6.38
CA SER A 279 1.89 -9.12 -6.83
C SER A 279 2.70 -9.98 -5.85
N MET A 280 3.85 -10.48 -6.29
CA MET A 280 4.79 -11.22 -5.47
C MET A 280 5.26 -10.37 -4.28
N THR A 281 5.52 -9.07 -4.49
CA THR A 281 5.86 -8.13 -3.41
C THR A 281 4.72 -7.99 -2.40
N GLU A 282 3.47 -7.85 -2.85
CA GLU A 282 2.30 -7.77 -1.96
C GLU A 282 2.12 -9.05 -1.13
N LEU A 283 2.35 -10.21 -1.74
CA LEU A 283 2.30 -11.50 -1.05
C LEU A 283 3.42 -11.63 -0.01
N GLN A 284 4.63 -11.16 -0.33
CA GLN A 284 5.77 -11.17 0.60
C GLN A 284 5.51 -10.26 1.81
N ILE A 285 4.97 -9.06 1.58
CA ILE A 285 4.56 -8.14 2.64
C ILE A 285 3.53 -8.81 3.55
N GLU A 286 2.48 -9.39 2.98
CA GLU A 286 1.43 -10.05 3.75
C GLU A 286 1.97 -11.23 4.57
N HIS A 287 2.88 -12.02 4.00
CA HIS A 287 3.54 -13.11 4.71
C HIS A 287 4.39 -12.58 5.87
N ASN A 288 5.21 -11.55 5.64
CA ASN A 288 6.07 -10.95 6.66
C ASN A 288 5.24 -10.30 7.79
N LEU A 289 4.10 -9.67 7.47
CA LEU A 289 3.17 -9.12 8.45
C LEU A 289 2.46 -10.21 9.28
N LYS A 290 2.23 -11.40 8.71
CA LYS A 290 1.66 -12.56 9.41
C LYS A 290 2.70 -13.37 10.17
N PHE A 291 3.99 -13.07 10.01
CA PHE A 291 5.05 -13.78 10.70
C PHE A 291 5.05 -13.36 12.17
N ASP A 292 4.37 -14.17 12.98
CA ASP A 292 4.20 -13.96 14.40
C ASP A 292 5.48 -14.42 15.13
N PHE A 293 6.23 -13.47 15.69
CA PHE A 293 7.37 -13.79 16.54
C PHE A 293 6.81 -14.37 17.85
N SER A 294 6.94 -15.69 18.04
CA SER A 294 6.46 -16.33 19.27
C SER A 294 7.12 -15.72 20.51
N LEU A 295 6.31 -15.15 21.41
CA LEU A 295 6.75 -14.56 22.69
C LEU A 295 7.06 -15.62 23.76
N THR A 296 7.54 -16.78 23.35
CA THR A 296 7.82 -17.94 24.21
C THR A 296 9.30 -18.26 24.21
N ASP A 297 9.86 -18.58 25.38
CA ASP A 297 11.23 -19.09 25.49
C ASP A 297 11.39 -20.50 24.89
N GLU A 298 12.62 -21.05 24.88
CA GLU A 298 12.92 -22.41 24.37
C GLU A 298 12.12 -23.52 25.09
N SER A 299 11.48 -23.22 26.22
CA SER A 299 10.65 -24.12 27.01
C SER A 299 9.13 -23.88 26.83
N GLY A 300 8.73 -22.96 25.95
CA GLY A 300 7.33 -22.63 25.68
C GLY A 300 6.67 -21.72 26.72
N LYS A 301 7.45 -21.11 27.63
CA LYS A 301 6.94 -20.20 28.66
C LYS A 301 6.93 -18.76 28.13
N ALA A 302 5.84 -18.04 28.40
CA ALA A 302 5.73 -16.62 28.03
C ALA A 302 6.81 -15.78 28.73
N LEU A 303 7.47 -14.90 27.97
CA LEU A 303 8.44 -13.96 28.49
C LEU A 303 7.76 -12.86 29.33
N GLU A 304 8.48 -12.34 30.34
CA GLU A 304 7.98 -11.26 31.19
C GLU A 304 8.03 -9.91 30.45
N PRO A 305 6.92 -9.16 30.34
CA PRO A 305 6.91 -7.84 29.72
C PRO A 305 7.72 -6.82 30.54
N VAL A 306 8.55 -6.04 29.86
CA VAL A 306 9.36 -4.99 30.48
C VAL A 306 8.94 -3.61 29.97
N PHE A 307 8.99 -2.59 30.82
CA PHE A 307 8.57 -1.22 30.51
C PHE A 307 9.54 -0.19 31.10
N GLY A 308 9.70 0.94 30.43
CA GLY A 308 10.48 2.08 30.91
C GLY A 308 11.38 2.71 29.84
N PRO A 309 12.18 3.72 30.23
CA PRO A 309 13.13 4.35 29.32
C PRO A 309 14.11 3.33 28.74
N GLY A 310 14.23 3.27 27.41
CA GLY A 310 15.10 2.33 26.69
C GLY A 310 14.50 0.94 26.45
N LEU A 311 13.24 0.71 26.82
CA LEU A 311 12.53 -0.58 26.68
C LEU A 311 11.34 -0.48 25.71
N THR A 312 11.38 0.44 24.75
CA THR A 312 10.34 0.62 23.74
C THR A 312 10.50 -0.40 22.62
N GLY A 313 9.51 -1.28 22.45
CA GLY A 313 9.46 -2.19 21.32
C GLY A 313 9.31 -1.43 20.00
N LEU A 314 9.92 -1.96 18.94
CA LEU A 314 9.78 -1.44 17.59
C LEU A 314 8.74 -2.29 16.86
N ALA A 315 7.73 -1.65 16.28
CA ALA A 315 6.76 -2.35 15.44
C ALA A 315 7.45 -2.86 14.18
N ASN A 316 7.24 -4.14 13.85
CA ASN A 316 7.70 -4.69 12.58
C ASN A 316 6.89 -4.08 11.44
N LEU A 317 7.57 -3.44 10.48
CA LEU A 317 6.97 -2.86 9.26
C LEU A 317 7.06 -3.83 8.06
N GLY A 318 7.38 -5.09 8.36
CA GLY A 318 7.64 -6.16 7.42
C GLY A 318 9.07 -6.07 6.89
N ASN A 319 9.94 -6.92 7.43
CA ASN A 319 11.17 -7.49 6.87
C ASN A 319 11.87 -8.32 7.94
#